data_AF-A0A7J2NSP2-F1
#
_entry.id   AF-A0A7J2NSP2-F1
#
_cell.length_a   1.000
_cell.length_b   1.000
_cell.length_c   1.000
_cell.angle_alpha   90.00
_cell.angle_beta   90.00
_cell.angle_gamma   90.00
#
_symmetry.space_group_name_H-M   'P 1'
#
loop_
_entity.id
_entity.type
_entity.pdbx_description
1 polymer ?
#
loop_
_entity_poly.entity_id
_entity_poly.type
_entity_poly.pdbx_seq_one_letter_code
_entity_poly.pdbx_strand_id
1 'polypeptide(L)'
;MSAEGLLEKAKKVKCEIEISKFFKDKFRKDSEVLLNIGLQTLSVTVGSLTKGGSDISESESGDKVIAEFETKIPFAIRKGTTAIVYNPEAHWKSIKIVGNGKVLEGSE
;
A
#
# COMPACT_ATOMS: atom_id res chain seq x y z
N MET A 1 11.19 -23.79 -13.76
CA MET A 1 9.80 -23.29 -13.68
C MET A 1 9.84 -22.04 -12.83
N SER A 2 9.57 -20.86 -13.42
CA SER A 2 9.63 -19.58 -12.71
C SER A 2 8.48 -19.50 -11.71
N ALA A 3 8.77 -19.07 -10.48
CA ALA A 3 7.80 -18.83 -9.42
C ALA A 3 6.97 -17.56 -9.66
N GLU A 4 6.54 -17.33 -10.90
CA GLU A 4 5.63 -16.25 -11.24
C GLU A 4 4.19 -16.72 -11.06
N GLY A 5 3.55 -16.26 -9.98
CA GLY A 5 2.09 -16.21 -9.93
C GLY A 5 1.37 -17.20 -9.04
N LEU A 6 2.02 -17.73 -7.99
CA LEU A 6 1.29 -18.41 -6.93
C LEU A 6 0.58 -17.38 -6.04
N LEU A 7 -0.64 -17.71 -5.63
CA LEU A 7 -1.35 -16.98 -4.59
C LEU A 7 -0.71 -17.31 -3.25
N GLU A 8 -0.33 -16.28 -2.52
CA GLU A 8 0.33 -16.39 -1.22
C GLU A 8 -0.56 -15.78 -0.16
N LYS A 9 -0.53 -16.36 1.04
CA LYS A 9 -1.22 -15.81 2.20
C LYS A 9 -0.25 -14.91 2.95
N ALA A 10 -0.64 -13.67 3.21
CA ALA A 10 0.22 -12.67 3.84
C ALA A 10 -0.53 -11.84 4.88
N LYS A 11 0.15 -11.51 5.99
CA LYS A 11 -0.26 -10.49 6.97
C LYS A 11 0.53 -9.20 6.81
N LYS A 12 1.72 -9.29 6.22
CA LYS A 12 2.51 -8.14 5.78
C LYS A 12 2.60 -8.14 4.27
N VAL A 13 2.34 -7.00 3.64
CA VAL A 13 2.37 -6.85 2.19
C VAL A 13 3.21 -5.64 1.85
N LYS A 14 4.25 -5.85 1.05
CA LYS A 14 5.11 -4.78 0.58
C LYS A 14 4.74 -4.41 -0.85
N CYS A 15 4.49 -3.13 -1.07
CA CYS A 15 4.10 -2.60 -2.38
C CYS A 15 5.00 -1.43 -2.77
N GLU A 16 5.28 -1.31 -4.07
CA GLU A 16 5.65 -0.03 -4.65
C GLU A 16 4.36 0.75 -4.94
N ILE A 17 4.25 1.98 -4.44
CA ILE A 17 3.07 2.84 -4.57
C ILE A 17 3.49 4.19 -5.14
N GLU A 18 2.81 4.61 -6.21
CA GLU A 18 2.83 5.99 -6.69
C GLU A 18 1.65 6.76 -6.11
N ILE A 19 1.94 7.82 -5.35
CA ILE A 19 0.93 8.68 -4.75
C ILE A 19 0.30 9.55 -5.83
N SER A 20 -1.03 9.55 -5.87
CA SER A 20 -1.79 10.34 -6.84
C SER A 20 -1.44 11.82 -6.74
N LYS A 21 -1.24 12.46 -7.90
CA LYS A 21 -1.05 13.92 -7.99
C LYS A 21 -2.26 14.72 -7.51
N PHE A 22 -3.41 14.07 -7.35
CA PHE A 22 -4.64 14.68 -6.85
C PHE A 22 -4.86 14.45 -5.35
N PHE A 23 -4.02 13.62 -4.71
CA PHE A 23 -4.07 13.41 -3.27
C PHE A 23 -3.46 14.62 -2.57
N LYS A 24 -4.28 15.35 -1.80
CA LYS A 24 -3.91 16.64 -1.16
C LYS A 24 -3.60 16.50 0.33
N ASP A 25 -3.55 15.27 0.83
CA ASP A 25 -3.11 14.94 2.19
C ASP A 25 -1.74 14.24 2.12
N LYS A 26 -1.21 13.83 3.27
CA LYS A 26 0.03 13.05 3.34
C LYS A 26 -0.28 11.59 3.61
N PHE A 27 0.46 10.71 2.94
CA PHE A 27 0.47 9.29 3.23
C PHE A 27 1.49 9.03 4.33
N ARG A 28 1.03 8.56 5.50
CA ARG A 28 1.85 8.52 6.71
C ARG A 28 2.10 7.10 7.17
N LYS A 29 3.30 6.87 7.69
CA LYS A 29 3.57 5.71 8.54
C LYS A 29 2.61 5.71 9.74
N ASP A 30 2.29 4.53 10.23
CA ASP A 30 1.41 4.25 11.37
C ASP A 30 -0.06 4.64 11.16
N SER A 31 -0.43 5.10 9.95
CA SER A 31 -1.82 5.38 9.61
C SER A 31 -2.59 4.11 9.27
N GLU A 32 -3.88 4.08 9.62
CA GLU A 32 -4.82 3.07 9.13
C GLU A 32 -5.36 3.49 7.76
N VAL A 33 -5.26 2.58 6.79
CA VAL A 33 -5.72 2.78 5.41
C VAL A 33 -6.48 1.54 4.93
N LEU A 34 -7.23 1.67 3.85
CA LEU A 34 -7.76 0.52 3.13
C LEU A 34 -6.82 0.14 2.00
N LEU A 35 -6.46 -1.14 1.92
CA LEU A 35 -5.67 -1.71 0.84
C LEU A 35 -6.57 -2.63 0.01
N ASN A 36 -6.66 -2.35 -1.28
CA ASN A 36 -7.33 -3.20 -2.25
C ASN A 36 -6.31 -3.96 -3.09
N ILE A 37 -6.43 -5.28 -3.13
CA ILE A 37 -5.64 -6.18 -3.98
C ILE A 37 -6.61 -7.17 -4.62
N GLY A 38 -6.68 -7.18 -5.95
CA GLY A 38 -7.66 -8.00 -6.67
C GLY A 38 -9.09 -7.57 -6.34
N LEU A 39 -9.89 -8.48 -5.78
CA LEU A 39 -11.28 -8.22 -5.36
C LEU A 39 -11.42 -8.03 -3.85
N GLN A 40 -10.29 -7.97 -3.11
CA GLN A 40 -10.30 -7.93 -1.66
C GLN A 40 -9.90 -6.55 -1.16
N THR A 41 -10.63 -6.01 -0.18
CA THR A 41 -10.32 -4.75 0.50
C THR A 41 -10.23 -4.97 2.00
N LEU A 42 -9.14 -4.53 2.62
CA LEU A 42 -8.92 -4.64 4.07
C LEU A 42 -8.45 -3.34 4.68
N SER A 43 -8.80 -3.16 5.96
CA SER A 43 -8.07 -2.23 6.83
C SER A 43 -6.69 -2.79 7.14
N VAL A 44 -5.67 -1.97 6.91
CA VAL A 44 -4.26 -2.26 7.16
C VAL A 44 -3.62 -1.06 7.86
N THR A 45 -2.56 -1.31 8.61
CA THR A 45 -1.67 -0.26 9.15
C THR A 45 -0.47 -0.10 8.22
N VAL A 46 -0.05 1.14 7.96
CA VAL A 46 1.19 1.43 7.23
C VAL A 46 2.38 1.24 8.18
N GLY A 47 3.03 0.07 8.15
CA GLY A 47 4.15 -0.23 9.05
C GLY A 47 5.42 0.53 8.71
N SER A 48 5.71 0.72 7.42
CA SER A 48 6.88 1.50 6.97
C SER A 48 6.66 2.17 5.63
N LEU A 49 7.43 3.25 5.40
CA LEU A 49 7.53 3.95 4.12
C LEU A 49 9.01 4.19 3.82
N THR A 50 9.45 3.82 2.62
CA THR A 50 10.82 4.04 2.16
C THR A 50 10.79 4.79 0.82
N LYS A 51 11.60 5.84 0.70
CA LYS A 51 11.78 6.64 -0.53
C LYS A 51 13.27 6.82 -0.80
N GLY A 52 13.71 6.47 -2.01
CA GLY A 52 15.14 6.56 -2.37
C GLY A 52 16.07 5.73 -1.47
N GLY A 53 15.56 4.63 -0.91
CA GLY A 53 16.32 3.76 0.00
C GLY A 53 16.41 4.23 1.46
N SER A 54 15.75 5.34 1.81
CA SER A 54 15.69 5.85 3.19
C SER A 54 14.27 5.78 3.75
N ASP A 55 14.16 5.46 5.04
CA ASP A 55 12.88 5.46 5.74
C ASP A 55 12.37 6.89 5.95
N ILE A 56 11.08 7.06 5.73
CA ILE A 56 10.37 8.33 5.87
C ILE A 56 9.10 8.12 6.72
N SER A 57 8.67 9.17 7.42
CA SER A 57 7.43 9.14 8.20
C SER A 57 6.20 9.51 7.37
N GLU A 58 6.37 10.24 6.27
CA GLU A 58 5.30 10.74 5.43
C GLU A 58 5.74 10.95 3.98
N SER A 59 4.79 10.87 3.05
CA SER A 59 4.99 11.07 1.62
C SER A 59 3.81 11.83 1.01
N GLU A 60 4.04 12.50 -0.13
CA GLU A 60 3.11 13.46 -0.72
C GLU A 60 2.83 13.22 -2.21
N SER A 61 1.98 14.06 -2.80
CA SER A 61 1.47 13.88 -4.16
C SER A 61 2.60 13.71 -5.19
N GLY A 62 2.53 12.66 -6.01
CA GLY A 62 3.50 12.36 -7.06
C GLY A 62 4.74 11.58 -6.60
N ASP A 63 4.89 11.32 -5.31
CA ASP A 63 5.96 10.47 -4.80
C ASP A 63 5.79 9.02 -5.21
N LYS A 64 6.93 8.35 -5.39
CA LYS A 64 7.03 6.89 -5.45
C LYS A 64 7.69 6.38 -4.19
N VAL A 65 7.01 5.48 -3.50
CA VAL A 65 7.46 4.92 -2.23
C VAL A 65 7.31 3.40 -2.22
N ILE A 66 8.14 2.75 -1.41
CA ILE A 66 7.91 1.39 -0.97
C ILE A 66 7.14 1.48 0.35
N ALA A 67 5.95 0.89 0.40
CA ALA A 67 5.12 0.85 1.60
C ALA A 67 4.95 -0.60 2.06
N GLU A 68 5.16 -0.84 3.36
CA GLU A 68 4.81 -2.10 4.00
C GLU A 68 3.50 -1.93 4.77
N PHE A 69 2.53 -2.78 4.47
CA PHE A 69 1.21 -2.80 5.09
C PHE A 69 1.07 -4.01 5.99
N GLU A 70 0.53 -3.81 7.18
CA GLU A 70 0.32 -4.87 8.17
C GLU A 70 -1.17 -5.04 8.49
N THR A 71 -1.60 -6.29 8.66
CA THR A 71 -2.96 -6.61 9.10
C THR A 71 -3.00 -7.85 9.98
N LYS A 72 -4.03 -7.91 10.83
CA LYS A 72 -4.32 -9.09 11.65
C LYS A 72 -4.99 -10.20 10.84
N ILE A 73 -5.66 -9.85 9.74
CA ILE A 73 -6.42 -10.78 8.89
C ILE A 73 -5.58 -11.11 7.65
N PRO A 74 -5.17 -12.37 7.46
CA PRO A 74 -4.36 -12.73 6.31
C PRO A 74 -5.09 -12.48 4.98
N PHE A 75 -4.35 -12.01 3.98
CA PHE A 75 -4.84 -11.77 2.62
C PHE A 75 -4.17 -12.64 1.59
N ALA A 76 -4.93 -13.00 0.55
CA ALA A 76 -4.38 -13.64 -0.61
C ALA A 76 -3.77 -12.57 -1.51
N ILE A 77 -2.47 -12.66 -1.73
CA ILE A 77 -1.73 -11.75 -2.59
C ILE A 77 -1.11 -12.52 -3.74
N ARG A 78 -0.79 -11.80 -4.81
CA ARG A 78 0.04 -12.30 -5.89
C ARG A 78 0.99 -11.19 -6.31
N LYS A 79 2.29 -11.49 -6.33
CA LYS A 79 3.32 -10.56 -6.80
C LYS A 79 2.98 -9.99 -8.18
N GLY A 80 3.18 -8.70 -8.37
CA GLY A 80 2.84 -7.97 -9.60
C GLY A 80 1.36 -7.61 -9.75
N THR A 81 0.49 -8.05 -8.84
CA THR A 81 -0.90 -7.58 -8.78
C THR A 81 -0.93 -6.11 -8.43
N THR A 82 -1.89 -5.38 -9.01
CA THR A 82 -2.09 -3.98 -8.66
C THR A 82 -2.67 -3.86 -7.25
N ALA A 83 -2.03 -3.04 -6.43
CA ALA A 83 -2.52 -2.61 -5.14
C ALA A 83 -3.05 -1.18 -5.24
N ILE A 84 -4.20 -0.89 -4.64
CA ILE A 84 -4.78 0.45 -4.54
C ILE A 84 -4.94 0.80 -3.06
N VAL A 85 -4.45 1.97 -2.67
CA VAL A 85 -4.48 2.44 -1.29
C VAL A 85 -5.51 3.55 -1.17
N TYR A 86 -6.38 3.44 -0.17
CA TYR A 86 -7.37 4.45 0.16
C TYR A 86 -7.18 4.94 1.58
N ASN A 87 -7.26 6.24 1.80
CA ASN A 87 -7.31 6.84 3.13
C ASN A 87 -8.73 7.41 3.35
N PRO A 88 -9.61 6.68 4.06
CA PRO A 88 -10.97 7.16 4.33
C PRO A 88 -10.98 8.45 5.17
N GLU A 89 -9.97 8.63 6.03
CA GLU A 89 -9.79 9.77 6.94
C GLU A 89 -9.14 10.99 6.27
N ALA A 90 -8.71 10.88 5.01
CA ALA A 90 -8.12 12.01 4.30
C ALA A 90 -9.09 13.22 4.29
N HIS A 91 -8.56 14.44 4.33
CA HIS A 91 -9.42 15.62 4.35
C HIS A 91 -10.45 15.64 3.21
N TRP A 92 -11.67 16.15 3.45
CA TRP A 92 -12.80 16.09 2.50
C TRP A 92 -12.54 16.75 1.13
N LYS A 93 -11.59 17.70 1.07
CA LYS A 93 -11.13 18.34 -0.18
C LYS A 93 -10.12 17.51 -0.99
N SER A 94 -9.63 16.41 -0.42
CA SER A 94 -8.73 15.46 -1.08
C SER A 94 -9.54 14.30 -1.66
N ILE A 95 -9.05 13.73 -2.75
CA ILE A 95 -9.51 12.40 -3.13
C ILE A 95 -9.12 11.40 -2.02
N LYS A 96 -9.90 10.33 -1.89
CA LYS A 96 -9.66 9.28 -0.89
C LYS A 96 -8.71 8.20 -1.38
N ILE A 97 -8.42 8.15 -2.68
CA ILE A 97 -7.40 7.26 -3.25
C ILE A 97 -6.05 7.92 -3.03
N VAL A 98 -5.23 7.33 -2.17
CA VAL A 98 -3.86 7.80 -1.91
C VAL A 98 -3.01 7.59 -3.14
N GLY A 99 -3.05 6.37 -3.69
CA GLY A 99 -2.18 5.96 -4.78
C GLY A 99 -2.42 4.51 -5.18
N ASN A 100 -1.66 4.07 -6.18
CA ASN A 100 -1.66 2.68 -6.61
C ASN A 100 -0.26 2.24 -7.03
N GLY A 101 -0.07 0.93 -7.14
CA GLY A 101 1.15 0.38 -7.70
C GLY A 101 1.15 -1.13 -7.61
N LYS A 102 2.31 -1.74 -7.32
CA LYS A 102 2.53 -3.18 -7.48
C LYS A 102 2.90 -3.86 -6.17
N VAL A 103 2.27 -5.00 -5.92
CA VAL A 103 2.69 -5.93 -4.85
C VAL A 103 4.05 -6.52 -5.21
N LEU A 104 5.01 -6.41 -4.29
CA LEU A 104 6.38 -6.89 -4.46
C LEU A 104 6.61 -8.24 -3.78
N GLU A 105 6.09 -8.38 -2.56
CA GLU A 105 6.22 -9.57 -1.71
C GLU A 105 5.19 -9.51 -0.57
N GLY A 106 4.95 -10.64 0.09
CA GLY A 106 4.28 -10.67 1.38
C GLY A 106 4.75 -11.81 2.26
N SER A 107 4.43 -11.69 3.54
CA SER A 107 4.86 -12.62 4.59
C SER A 107 3.79 -12.77 5.67
N GLU A 108 3.84 -13.89 6.41
CA GLU A 108 2.97 -14.16 7.57
C GLU A 108 3.47 -13.52 8.87
#